data_AF-A0A0B2A226-F1
#
_entry.id   AF-A0A0B2A226-F1
#
_cell.length_a   1.000
_cell.length_b   1.000
_cell.length_c   1.000
_cell.angle_alpha   90.00
_cell.angle_beta   90.00
_cell.angle_gamma   90.00
#
_symmetry.space_group_name_H-M   'P 1'
#
loop_
_entity.id
_entity.type
_entity.pdbx_description
1 polymer ?
#
loop_
_entity_poly.entity_id
_entity_poly.type
_entity_poly.pdbx_seq_one_letter_code
_entity_poly.pdbx_strand_id
1 'polypeptide(L)'
;MPLDPLFAKRLRVHRRYLIGQALEDAKRRLVPAWIRRGDSPRAGAVAVAAEAVAAGAVAAGADAAGADASGRAAAATRAAAGTRARAKHRRDVFAWDRKELAEVGTPGPELRITEHTVPVPGYPDVRVRIYHPDAGAERPPVCLAFYGGAFRVGGIDSPTTDAGYRRRAAASGVAIAAVDYALAPEHRYPTQVEQGWAAWEWLAAHEDEAEVDASRLAVQGTSAGGCLAAAVTLVNRDRARHPVQLQILEVPVVDLTGRHIDLRPTWKMGVPAFLMRRELRSIQRTYLGDIARAREAYASPLRAASHAGLPPAVILTAEYDALRRNGSAYATALRRAGVPASASQYTGVTHDIPIFTGALAAARLWEADVVWALRTLHGN
;
A
#
# COMPACT_ATOMS: atom_id res chain seq x y z
N MET A 1 -7.33 -11.95 -22.58
CA MET A 1 -8.36 -12.95 -22.21
C MET A 1 -9.60 -12.19 -21.71
N PRO A 2 -10.85 -12.70 -21.74
CA PRO A 2 -11.91 -12.06 -20.98
C PRO A 2 -11.54 -12.00 -19.49
N LEU A 3 -12.02 -10.97 -18.77
CA LEU A 3 -11.89 -10.90 -17.31
C LEU A 3 -12.54 -12.14 -16.70
N ASP A 4 -11.92 -12.72 -15.68
CA ASP A 4 -12.48 -13.88 -14.98
C ASP A 4 -13.94 -13.61 -14.53
N PRO A 5 -14.87 -14.57 -14.69
CA PRO A 5 -16.27 -14.39 -14.36
C PRO A 5 -16.53 -13.92 -12.91
N LEU A 6 -15.70 -14.35 -11.96
CA LEU A 6 -15.78 -13.91 -10.56
C LEU A 6 -15.49 -12.42 -10.46
N PHE A 7 -14.39 -11.95 -11.05
CA PHE A 7 -14.05 -10.53 -11.08
C PHE A 7 -15.09 -9.72 -11.85
N ALA A 8 -15.62 -10.24 -12.96
CA ALA A 8 -16.70 -9.58 -13.70
C ALA A 8 -18.00 -9.45 -12.87
N LYS A 9 -18.36 -10.47 -12.08
CA LYS A 9 -19.50 -10.41 -11.16
C LYS A 9 -19.25 -9.40 -10.03
N ARG A 10 -18.08 -9.44 -9.40
CA ARG A 10 -17.72 -8.53 -8.30
C ARG A 10 -17.61 -7.08 -8.77
N LEU A 11 -17.05 -6.83 -9.95
CA LEU A 11 -16.99 -5.50 -10.56
C LEU A 11 -18.38 -4.92 -10.84
N ARG A 12 -19.36 -5.75 -11.23
CA ARG A 12 -20.77 -5.31 -11.38
C ARG A 12 -21.38 -4.88 -10.03
N VAL A 13 -21.12 -5.65 -8.97
CA VAL A 13 -21.56 -5.30 -7.61
C VAL A 13 -20.85 -4.03 -7.11
N HIS A 14 -19.54 -3.93 -7.30
CA HIS A 14 -18.75 -2.78 -6.90
C HIS A 14 -19.10 -1.52 -7.70
N ARG A 15 -19.38 -1.62 -9.01
CA ARG A 15 -19.89 -0.49 -9.82
C ARG A 15 -21.24 0.00 -9.30
N ARG A 16 -22.16 -0.92 -8.97
CA ARG A 16 -23.46 -0.54 -8.36
C ARG A 16 -23.25 0.19 -7.04
N TYR A 17 -22.31 -0.27 -6.22
CA TYR A 17 -21.92 0.39 -4.98
C TYR A 17 -21.30 1.78 -5.22
N LEU A 18 -20.32 1.91 -6.12
CA LEU A 18 -19.67 3.18 -6.46
C LEU A 18 -20.62 4.20 -7.08
N ILE A 19 -21.54 3.76 -7.93
CA ILE A 19 -22.62 4.61 -8.47
C ILE A 19 -23.53 5.07 -7.32
N GLY A 20 -23.87 4.15 -6.40
CA GLY A 20 -24.61 4.48 -5.18
C GLY A 20 -23.92 5.54 -4.33
N GLN A 21 -22.61 5.38 -4.07
CA GLN A 21 -21.83 6.37 -3.32
C GLN A 21 -21.70 7.71 -4.05
N ALA A 22 -21.47 7.70 -5.37
CA ALA A 22 -21.39 8.93 -6.16
C ALA A 22 -22.73 9.68 -6.20
N LEU A 23 -23.85 8.96 -6.24
CA LEU A 23 -25.19 9.52 -6.10
C LEU A 23 -25.42 10.09 -4.70
N GLU A 24 -24.99 9.41 -3.65
CA GLU A 24 -25.08 9.91 -2.27
C GLU A 24 -24.19 11.13 -2.04
N ASP A 25 -22.98 11.17 -2.60
CA ASP A 25 -22.09 12.33 -2.55
C ASP A 25 -22.65 13.51 -3.36
N ALA A 26 -23.25 13.24 -4.53
CA ALA A 26 -23.94 14.25 -5.33
C ALA A 26 -25.16 14.80 -4.57
N LYS A 27 -25.97 13.95 -3.94
CA LYS A 27 -27.07 14.36 -3.06
C LYS A 27 -26.55 15.21 -1.90
N ARG A 28 -25.47 14.81 -1.22
CA ARG A 28 -24.86 15.60 -0.13
C ARG A 28 -24.35 16.95 -0.58
N ARG A 29 -23.91 17.08 -1.83
CA ARG A 29 -23.47 18.36 -2.43
C ARG A 29 -24.64 19.22 -2.90
N LEU A 30 -25.75 18.60 -3.31
CA LEU A 30 -26.97 19.27 -3.77
C LEU A 30 -27.91 19.67 -2.62
N VAL A 31 -27.81 19.03 -1.43
CA VAL A 31 -28.55 19.46 -0.23
C VAL A 31 -27.90 20.75 0.31
N PRO A 32 -28.61 21.90 0.26
CA PRO A 32 -28.09 23.17 0.77
C PRO A 32 -27.73 23.09 2.25
N ALA A 33 -26.72 23.87 2.67
CA ALA A 33 -26.19 23.83 4.04
C ALA A 33 -27.21 24.21 5.13
N TRP A 34 -28.29 24.92 4.78
CA TRP A 34 -29.35 25.32 5.71
C TRP A 34 -30.29 24.15 6.09
N ILE A 35 -30.56 23.24 5.14
CA ILE A 35 -31.30 21.99 5.42
C ILE A 35 -30.52 21.07 6.37
N ARG A 36 -29.18 21.16 6.37
CA ARG A 36 -28.31 20.38 7.27
C ARG A 36 -28.24 20.89 8.71
N ARG A 37 -28.72 22.10 9.01
CA ARG A 37 -28.70 22.68 10.37
C ARG A 37 -30.04 22.63 11.11
N GLY A 38 -31.12 22.22 10.44
CA GLY A 38 -32.46 22.20 11.05
C GLY A 38 -33.09 23.58 11.23
N ASP A 39 -32.57 24.62 10.58
CA ASP A 39 -33.16 25.96 10.62
C ASP A 39 -34.26 26.07 9.56
N SER A 40 -35.52 26.06 10.02
CA SER A 40 -36.68 26.40 9.19
C SER A 40 -36.61 27.87 8.76
N PRO A 41 -37.03 28.23 7.53
CA PRO A 41 -37.06 29.63 7.12
C PRO A 41 -38.13 30.37 7.92
N ARG A 42 -37.73 31.35 8.74
CA ARG A 42 -38.68 32.37 9.21
C ARG A 42 -39.07 33.22 8.01
N ALA A 43 -40.36 33.22 7.72
CA ALA A 43 -40.98 34.09 6.74
C ALA A 43 -40.75 35.56 7.12
N GLY A 44 -40.25 36.35 6.17
CA GLY A 44 -40.15 37.81 6.30
C GLY A 44 -38.83 38.37 5.81
N ALA A 45 -38.75 38.61 4.49
CA ALA A 45 -38.06 39.72 3.82
C ALA A 45 -37.60 39.29 2.42
N VAL A 46 -38.52 39.39 1.47
CA VAL A 46 -38.20 39.67 0.07
C VAL A 46 -38.14 41.19 -0.07
N ALA A 47 -37.25 41.68 -0.96
CA ALA A 47 -36.86 43.07 -1.24
C ALA A 47 -35.69 43.52 -0.35
N VAL A 48 -34.52 43.91 -0.87
CA VAL A 48 -34.24 44.78 -2.03
C VAL A 48 -32.90 44.37 -2.67
N ALA A 49 -32.85 44.38 -4.00
CA ALA A 49 -31.62 44.28 -4.78
C ALA A 49 -30.91 45.64 -4.84
N ALA A 50 -29.57 45.60 -4.88
CA ALA A 50 -28.67 46.60 -5.49
C ALA A 50 -28.71 48.05 -4.95
N GLU A 51 -27.70 48.42 -4.15
CA GLU A 51 -27.02 49.73 -3.97
C GLU A 51 -26.18 49.57 -2.69
N ALA A 52 -24.88 49.85 -2.58
CA ALA A 52 -24.08 50.86 -3.20
C ALA A 52 -22.59 50.45 -3.26
N VAL A 53 -21.94 50.84 -4.35
CA VAL A 53 -20.51 51.15 -4.38
C VAL A 53 -20.36 52.58 -3.85
N ALA A 54 -19.29 52.81 -3.06
CA ALA A 54 -18.69 54.09 -2.65
C ALA A 54 -19.16 54.78 -1.34
N ALA A 55 -18.44 54.47 -0.26
CA ALA A 55 -17.86 55.39 0.75
C ALA A 55 -17.04 54.48 1.70
N GLY A 56 -15.74 54.61 1.95
CA GLY A 56 -15.02 55.80 2.40
C GLY A 56 -14.35 55.47 3.74
N ALA A 57 -13.08 55.07 3.69
CA ALA A 57 -11.99 55.27 4.67
C ALA A 57 -12.12 54.90 6.18
N VAL A 58 -11.17 54.02 6.59
CA VAL A 58 -10.31 54.07 7.80
C VAL A 58 -10.93 53.85 9.20
N ALA A 59 -10.61 52.68 9.78
CA ALA A 59 -10.10 52.58 11.15
C ALA A 59 -9.20 51.33 11.27
N ALA A 60 -7.93 51.55 11.60
CA ALA A 60 -6.97 50.51 11.96
C ALA A 60 -6.97 50.30 13.48
N GLY A 61 -6.74 49.06 13.91
CA GLY A 61 -6.20 48.78 15.25
C GLY A 61 -6.96 47.71 16.04
N ALA A 62 -6.20 46.69 16.47
CA ALA A 62 -6.51 45.65 17.47
C ALA A 62 -7.40 44.46 17.04
N ASP A 63 -6.74 43.40 16.55
CA ASP A 63 -6.83 42.04 17.15
C ASP A 63 -6.11 40.99 16.28
N ALA A 64 -4.77 41.11 16.19
CA ALA A 64 -3.94 40.11 15.51
C ALA A 64 -3.62 38.87 16.39
N ALA A 65 -3.98 38.88 17.68
CA ALA A 65 -3.70 37.76 18.59
C ALA A 65 -4.86 36.74 18.72
N GLY A 66 -6.12 37.17 18.50
CA GLY A 66 -7.31 36.30 18.63
C GLY A 66 -7.65 35.48 17.38
N ALA A 67 -7.27 35.97 16.19
CA ALA A 67 -7.49 35.27 14.92
C ALA A 67 -6.59 34.02 14.74
N ASP A 68 -5.41 34.04 15.37
CA ASP A 68 -4.41 32.98 15.27
C ASP A 68 -4.74 31.78 16.19
N ALA A 69 -5.24 32.05 17.39
CA ALA A 69 -5.69 31.00 18.32
C ALA A 69 -6.94 30.25 17.81
N SER A 70 -7.92 30.97 17.23
CA SER A 70 -9.13 30.37 16.64
C SER A 70 -8.83 29.59 15.36
N GLY A 71 -7.90 30.10 14.52
CA GLY A 71 -7.38 29.39 13.35
C GLY A 71 -6.67 28.09 13.71
N ARG A 72 -5.81 28.10 14.75
CA ARG A 72 -5.13 26.92 15.28
C ARG A 72 -6.09 25.91 15.90
N ALA A 73 -7.07 26.35 16.69
CA ALA A 73 -8.08 25.46 17.28
C ALA A 73 -8.97 24.80 16.22
N ALA A 74 -9.37 25.56 15.19
CA ALA A 74 -10.10 25.02 14.05
C ALA A 74 -9.25 24.04 13.22
N ALA A 75 -7.94 24.31 13.05
CA ALA A 75 -7.01 23.41 12.38
C ALA A 75 -6.80 22.12 13.18
N ALA A 76 -6.62 22.21 14.50
CA ALA A 76 -6.51 21.05 15.41
C ALA A 76 -7.79 20.21 15.41
N THR A 77 -8.96 20.86 15.40
CA THR A 77 -10.26 20.18 15.34
C THR A 77 -10.46 19.46 14.01
N ARG A 78 -10.10 20.11 12.89
CA ARG A 78 -10.11 19.48 11.55
C ARG A 78 -9.12 18.32 11.45
N ALA A 79 -7.92 18.46 12.04
CA ALA A 79 -6.93 17.39 12.11
C ALA A 79 -7.45 16.20 12.91
N ALA A 80 -8.00 16.42 14.11
CA ALA A 80 -8.59 15.39 14.96
C ALA A 80 -9.83 14.71 14.32
N ALA A 81 -10.67 15.47 13.61
CA ALA A 81 -11.78 14.91 12.84
C ALA A 81 -11.27 14.04 11.67
N GLY A 82 -10.22 14.49 10.98
CA GLY A 82 -9.53 13.73 9.94
C GLY A 82 -8.94 12.41 10.47
N THR A 83 -8.27 12.44 11.62
CA THR A 83 -7.73 11.24 12.29
C THR A 83 -8.83 10.25 12.66
N ARG A 84 -9.93 10.72 13.25
CA ARG A 84 -11.09 9.88 13.60
C ARG A 84 -11.73 9.22 12.37
N ALA A 85 -11.90 9.97 11.28
CA ALA A 85 -12.45 9.44 10.04
C ALA A 85 -11.53 8.37 9.41
N ARG A 86 -10.21 8.57 9.43
CA ARG A 86 -9.23 7.58 8.94
C ARG A 86 -9.20 6.32 9.79
N ALA A 87 -9.22 6.46 11.11
CA ALA A 87 -9.29 5.31 12.02
C ALA A 87 -10.56 4.49 11.77
N LYS A 88 -11.72 5.14 11.57
CA LYS A 88 -12.94 4.45 11.15
C LYS A 88 -12.77 3.74 9.82
N HIS A 89 -12.23 4.42 8.81
CA HIS A 89 -12.01 3.83 7.48
C HIS A 89 -11.10 2.59 7.55
N ARG A 90 -10.01 2.62 8.34
CA ARG A 90 -9.14 1.46 8.56
C ARG A 90 -9.87 0.29 9.22
N ARG A 91 -10.73 0.55 10.22
CA ARG A 91 -11.58 -0.49 10.82
C ARG A 91 -12.58 -1.07 9.82
N ASP A 92 -13.20 -0.23 8.99
CA ASP A 92 -14.13 -0.68 7.94
C ASP A 92 -13.40 -1.56 6.90
N VAL A 93 -12.18 -1.18 6.50
CA VAL A 93 -11.31 -1.97 5.61
C VAL A 93 -10.94 -3.31 6.24
N PHE A 94 -10.56 -3.33 7.52
CA PHE A 94 -10.25 -4.56 8.24
C PHE A 94 -11.45 -5.51 8.33
N ALA A 95 -12.64 -4.97 8.62
CA ALA A 95 -13.87 -5.75 8.67
C ALA A 95 -14.26 -6.30 7.28
N TRP A 96 -14.00 -5.54 6.22
CA TRP A 96 -14.16 -6.01 4.85
C TRP A 96 -13.13 -7.10 4.50
N ASP A 97 -11.86 -6.92 4.83
CA ASP A 97 -10.78 -7.88 4.60
C ASP A 97 -11.06 -9.24 5.25
N ARG A 98 -11.63 -9.24 6.47
CA ARG A 98 -12.12 -10.45 7.13
C ARG A 98 -13.18 -11.19 6.30
N LYS A 99 -14.11 -10.46 5.69
CA LYS A 99 -15.13 -11.05 4.82
C LYS A 99 -14.51 -11.59 3.54
N GLU A 100 -13.55 -10.87 2.96
CA GLU A 100 -12.82 -11.35 1.77
C GLU A 100 -12.09 -12.66 2.05
N LEU A 101 -11.38 -12.77 3.18
CA LEU A 101 -10.75 -14.05 3.55
C LEU A 101 -11.78 -15.18 3.62
N ALA A 102 -12.93 -14.94 4.24
CA ALA A 102 -13.98 -15.95 4.40
C ALA A 102 -14.68 -16.33 3.08
N GLU A 103 -14.87 -15.38 2.17
CA GLU A 103 -15.63 -15.60 0.93
C GLU A 103 -14.77 -16.08 -0.24
N VAL A 104 -13.54 -15.59 -0.36
CA VAL A 104 -12.69 -15.81 -1.54
C VAL A 104 -11.26 -16.22 -1.22
N GLY A 105 -10.82 -16.09 0.03
CA GLY A 105 -9.49 -16.48 0.47
C GLY A 105 -9.39 -17.91 0.97
N THR A 106 -8.18 -18.29 1.37
CA THR A 106 -7.91 -19.55 2.06
C THR A 106 -7.31 -19.21 3.43
N PRO A 107 -7.84 -19.72 4.55
CA PRO A 107 -7.21 -19.53 5.85
C PRO A 107 -5.75 -20.00 5.86
N GLY A 108 -4.92 -19.37 6.69
CA GLY A 108 -3.57 -19.85 6.96
C GLY A 108 -3.59 -21.00 7.97
N PRO A 109 -2.61 -21.92 7.92
CA PRO A 109 -2.42 -22.88 9.01
C PRO A 109 -2.03 -22.16 10.31
N GLU A 110 -2.23 -22.84 11.43
CA GLU A 110 -1.58 -22.42 12.67
C GLU A 110 -0.07 -22.61 12.57
N LEU A 111 0.68 -21.62 13.03
CA LEU A 111 2.14 -21.60 13.03
C LEU A 111 2.62 -20.95 14.31
N ARG A 112 3.84 -21.28 14.72
CA ARG A 112 4.53 -20.50 15.74
C ARG A 112 4.82 -19.10 15.21
N ILE A 113 4.47 -18.09 16.01
CA ILE A 113 4.67 -16.68 15.68
C ILE A 113 5.39 -16.00 16.82
N THR A 114 6.36 -15.15 16.46
CA THR A 114 7.06 -14.25 17.38
C THR A 114 6.89 -12.81 16.90
N GLU A 115 6.92 -11.86 17.84
CA GLU A 115 6.82 -10.44 17.53
C GLU A 115 7.94 -9.67 18.22
N HIS A 116 8.57 -8.76 17.48
CA HIS A 116 9.63 -7.90 17.96
C HIS A 116 9.29 -6.45 17.66
N THR A 117 9.66 -5.55 18.57
CA THR A 117 9.60 -4.10 18.33
C THR A 117 11.00 -3.62 18.05
N VAL A 118 11.23 -3.16 16.82
CA VAL A 118 12.54 -2.72 16.34
C VAL A 118 12.61 -1.19 16.45
N PRO A 119 13.58 -0.63 17.21
CA PRO A 119 13.80 0.81 17.27
C PRO A 119 14.21 1.39 15.93
N VAL A 120 13.67 2.55 15.56
CA VAL A 120 14.00 3.21 14.29
C VAL A 120 14.48 4.65 14.51
N PRO A 121 15.79 4.93 14.42
CA PRO A 121 16.32 6.26 14.68
C PRO A 121 15.63 7.37 13.87
N GLY A 122 15.03 8.34 14.55
CA GLY A 122 14.32 9.47 13.93
C GLY A 122 12.90 9.18 13.43
N TYR A 123 12.40 7.96 13.65
CA TYR A 123 11.07 7.52 13.22
C TYR A 123 10.39 6.71 14.34
N PRO A 124 9.08 6.40 14.22
CA PRO A 124 8.46 5.46 15.14
C PRO A 124 9.07 4.07 15.01
N ASP A 125 9.20 3.38 16.14
CA ASP A 125 9.54 1.97 16.18
C ASP A 125 8.60 1.15 15.29
N VAL A 126 9.11 0.02 14.79
CA VAL A 126 8.36 -0.85 13.89
C VAL A 126 8.18 -2.22 14.49
N ARG A 127 6.95 -2.73 14.45
CA ARG A 127 6.67 -4.11 14.81
C ARG A 127 7.03 -5.03 13.65
N VAL A 128 7.76 -6.10 13.95
CA VAL A 128 8.09 -7.17 13.02
C VAL A 128 7.49 -8.46 13.57
N ARG A 129 6.66 -9.14 12.78
CA ARG A 129 6.09 -10.44 13.13
C ARG A 129 6.76 -11.51 12.29
N ILE A 130 7.31 -12.54 12.94
CA ILE A 130 7.96 -13.66 12.28
C ILE A 130 7.04 -14.87 12.33
N TYR A 131 6.69 -15.39 11.15
CA TYR A 131 5.96 -16.64 10.97
C TYR A 131 6.96 -17.77 10.78
N HIS A 132 7.05 -18.67 11.75
CA HIS A 132 8.00 -19.77 11.76
C HIS A 132 7.42 -21.00 11.06
N PRO A 133 8.09 -21.56 10.04
CA PRO A 133 7.65 -22.78 9.38
C PRO A 133 7.95 -24.02 10.23
N ASP A 134 7.07 -25.02 10.19
CA ASP A 134 7.28 -26.33 10.83
C ASP A 134 8.20 -27.24 9.99
N ALA A 135 9.33 -26.71 9.52
CA ALA A 135 10.22 -27.38 8.55
C ALA A 135 11.37 -28.19 9.21
N GLY A 136 11.39 -28.32 10.55
CA GLY A 136 12.40 -29.08 11.29
C GLY A 136 13.80 -28.46 11.31
N ALA A 137 14.03 -27.36 10.59
CA ALA A 137 15.26 -26.59 10.65
C ALA A 137 15.24 -25.64 11.86
N GLU A 138 16.33 -25.64 12.64
CA GLU A 138 16.49 -24.74 13.80
C GLU A 138 16.54 -23.26 13.38
N ARG A 139 17.06 -22.96 12.18
CA ARG A 139 17.14 -21.63 11.58
C ARG A 139 16.81 -21.66 10.09
N PRO A 140 15.52 -21.52 9.71
CA PRO A 140 15.12 -21.47 8.31
C PRO A 140 15.63 -20.19 7.63
N PRO A 141 15.77 -20.17 6.28
CA PRO A 141 15.91 -18.93 5.53
C PRO A 141 14.78 -17.96 5.86
N VAL A 142 14.99 -16.66 5.66
CA VAL A 142 14.01 -15.64 5.99
C VAL A 142 13.63 -14.78 4.78
N CYS A 143 12.36 -14.40 4.72
CA CYS A 143 11.87 -13.40 3.77
C CYS A 143 11.30 -12.20 4.52
N LEU A 144 11.92 -11.03 4.35
CA LEU A 144 11.39 -9.76 4.85
C LEU A 144 10.21 -9.32 3.96
N ALA A 145 9.02 -9.21 4.53
CA ALA A 145 7.78 -9.07 3.77
C ALA A 145 7.02 -7.77 4.05
N PHE A 146 6.55 -7.13 2.99
CA PHE A 146 5.80 -5.87 3.03
C PHE A 146 4.40 -6.02 2.42
N TYR A 147 3.37 -5.71 3.20
CA TYR A 147 1.98 -5.78 2.76
C TYR A 147 1.57 -4.60 1.87
N GLY A 148 0.47 -4.76 1.13
CA GLY A 148 -0.09 -3.74 0.22
C GLY A 148 -0.92 -2.66 0.91
N GLY A 149 -1.86 -2.04 0.20
CA GLY A 149 -2.78 -1.04 0.80
C GLY A 149 -2.38 0.42 0.60
N ALA A 150 -1.67 0.72 -0.49
CA ALA A 150 -1.38 2.09 -0.96
C ALA A 150 -0.71 2.98 0.11
N PHE A 151 0.06 2.37 1.02
CA PHE A 151 0.74 3.00 2.15
C PHE A 151 -0.19 3.61 3.22
N ARG A 152 -1.51 3.31 3.21
CA ARG A 152 -2.52 4.01 4.04
C ARG A 152 -3.39 3.11 4.90
N VAL A 153 -3.55 1.88 4.43
CA VAL A 153 -4.41 0.84 4.99
C VAL A 153 -3.67 -0.50 4.87
N GLY A 154 -4.23 -1.54 5.48
CA GLY A 154 -3.55 -2.81 5.65
C GLY A 154 -2.88 -2.88 7.02
N GLY A 155 -1.98 -3.83 7.15
CA GLY A 155 -1.27 -4.17 8.38
C GLY A 155 -1.04 -5.67 8.39
N ILE A 156 -0.04 -6.11 9.16
CA ILE A 156 0.24 -7.55 9.33
C ILE A 156 -0.94 -8.28 10.00
N ASP A 157 -1.80 -7.55 10.71
CA ASP A 157 -3.02 -8.08 11.32
C ASP A 157 -4.19 -8.27 10.34
N SER A 158 -4.08 -7.75 9.11
CA SER A 158 -5.16 -7.88 8.12
C SER A 158 -5.36 -9.37 7.81
N PRO A 159 -6.57 -9.93 8.01
CA PRO A 159 -6.81 -11.37 7.86
C PRO A 159 -6.28 -12.00 6.56
N THR A 160 -6.43 -11.35 5.41
CA THR A 160 -5.94 -11.89 4.13
C THR A 160 -4.41 -11.88 4.05
N THR A 161 -3.78 -10.87 4.64
CA THR A 161 -2.32 -10.71 4.71
C THR A 161 -1.72 -11.75 5.64
N ASP A 162 -2.24 -11.86 6.87
CA ASP A 162 -1.81 -12.83 7.88
C ASP A 162 -1.95 -14.27 7.37
N ALA A 163 -3.12 -14.60 6.80
CA ALA A 163 -3.35 -15.91 6.20
C ALA A 163 -2.36 -16.20 5.06
N GLY A 164 -2.08 -15.21 4.20
CA GLY A 164 -1.11 -15.34 3.11
C GLY A 164 0.30 -15.64 3.60
N TYR A 165 0.78 -14.92 4.60
CA TYR A 165 2.11 -15.16 5.17
C TYR A 165 2.21 -16.50 5.85
N ARG A 166 1.17 -16.95 6.58
CA ARG A 166 1.12 -18.31 7.15
C ARG A 166 1.20 -19.39 6.09
N ARG A 167 0.39 -19.30 5.02
CA ARG A 167 0.40 -20.29 3.93
C ARG A 167 1.76 -20.34 3.25
N ARG A 168 2.37 -19.18 2.98
CA ARG A 168 3.69 -19.10 2.35
C ARG A 168 4.79 -19.65 3.24
N ALA A 169 4.81 -19.29 4.52
CA ALA A 169 5.79 -19.83 5.48
C ALA A 169 5.70 -21.36 5.52
N ALA A 170 4.50 -21.89 5.80
CA ALA A 170 4.26 -23.33 5.89
C ALA A 170 4.63 -24.08 4.60
N ALA A 171 4.23 -23.55 3.44
CA ALA A 171 4.46 -24.24 2.17
C ALA A 171 5.91 -24.14 1.68
N SER A 172 6.63 -23.05 1.98
CA SER A 172 8.00 -22.84 1.50
C SER A 172 9.07 -23.36 2.46
N GLY A 173 8.75 -23.54 3.74
CA GLY A 173 9.75 -23.81 4.77
C GLY A 173 10.65 -22.59 5.08
N VAL A 174 10.26 -21.39 4.63
CA VAL A 174 10.98 -20.13 4.84
C VAL A 174 10.23 -19.31 5.89
N ALA A 175 10.94 -18.72 6.85
CA ALA A 175 10.35 -17.80 7.80
C ALA A 175 9.93 -16.50 7.10
N ILE A 176 8.74 -15.99 7.42
CA ILE A 176 8.28 -14.71 6.89
C ILE A 176 8.39 -13.67 8.00
N ALA A 177 9.27 -12.68 7.84
CA ALA A 177 9.40 -11.54 8.75
C ALA A 177 8.59 -10.37 8.19
N ALA A 178 7.33 -10.24 8.62
CA ALA A 178 6.41 -9.23 8.13
C ALA A 178 6.56 -7.91 8.89
N VAL A 179 6.81 -6.83 8.14
CA VAL A 179 7.02 -5.49 8.68
C VAL A 179 5.70 -4.74 8.79
N ASP A 180 5.31 -4.37 10.01
CA ASP A 180 4.10 -3.57 10.27
C ASP A 180 4.38 -2.06 10.14
N TYR A 181 4.77 -1.65 8.92
CA TYR A 181 5.20 -0.27 8.67
C TYR A 181 4.07 0.75 8.95
N ALA A 182 4.47 1.93 9.38
CA ALA A 182 3.57 3.02 9.74
C ALA A 182 2.82 3.56 8.52
N LEU A 183 1.55 3.90 8.70
CA LEU A 183 0.68 4.29 7.58
C LEU A 183 0.61 5.81 7.40
N ALA A 184 0.52 6.23 6.15
CA ALA A 184 0.27 7.60 5.76
C ALA A 184 -1.22 7.98 5.92
N PRO A 185 -1.53 9.25 6.18
CA PRO A 185 -0.63 10.40 6.25
C PRO A 185 -0.02 10.67 7.64
N GLU A 186 -0.32 9.87 8.66
CA GLU A 186 0.22 10.04 10.01
C GLU A 186 1.74 9.95 9.98
N HIS A 187 2.26 8.99 9.21
CA HIS A 187 3.68 8.86 8.91
C HIS A 187 3.87 8.82 7.40
N ARG A 188 4.59 9.81 6.86
CA ARG A 188 4.80 9.98 5.42
C ARG A 188 6.16 9.43 5.02
N TYR A 189 6.36 9.23 3.72
CA TYR A 189 7.68 8.93 3.18
C TYR A 189 8.74 9.92 3.72
N PRO A 190 9.91 9.47 4.18
CA PRO A 190 10.47 8.12 4.01
C PRO A 190 10.27 7.16 5.19
N THR A 191 9.38 7.44 6.16
CA THR A 191 9.24 6.63 7.39
C THR A 191 9.15 5.12 7.14
N GLN A 192 8.32 4.70 6.19
CA GLN A 192 8.11 3.27 5.87
C GLN A 192 9.36 2.59 5.31
N VAL A 193 10.17 3.33 4.55
CA VAL A 193 11.42 2.82 3.98
C VAL A 193 12.45 2.65 5.10
N GLU A 194 12.55 3.63 6.00
CA GLU A 194 13.48 3.58 7.13
C GLU A 194 13.09 2.51 8.15
N GLN A 195 11.79 2.28 8.37
CA GLN A 195 11.30 1.17 9.17
C GLN A 195 11.60 -0.19 8.53
N GLY A 196 11.41 -0.32 7.22
CA GLY A 196 11.78 -1.54 6.50
C GLY A 196 13.29 -1.80 6.52
N TRP A 197 14.10 -0.74 6.44
CA TRP A 197 15.55 -0.83 6.55
C TRP A 197 16.00 -1.22 7.97
N ALA A 198 15.45 -0.60 9.01
CA ALA A 198 15.75 -0.97 10.39
C ALA A 198 15.35 -2.42 10.71
N ALA A 199 14.22 -2.89 10.19
CA ALA A 199 13.82 -4.30 10.32
C ALA A 199 14.83 -5.25 9.65
N TRP A 200 15.38 -4.87 8.48
CA TRP A 200 16.45 -5.63 7.84
C TRP A 200 17.71 -5.66 8.71
N GLU A 201 18.22 -4.50 9.12
CA GLU A 201 19.44 -4.41 9.94
C GLU A 201 19.29 -5.20 11.24
N TRP A 202 18.11 -5.11 11.86
CA TRP A 202 17.81 -5.88 13.07
C TRP A 202 17.86 -7.38 12.82
N LEU A 203 17.21 -7.90 11.76
CA LEU A 203 17.29 -9.32 11.39
C LEU A 203 18.72 -9.78 11.15
N ALA A 204 19.52 -8.96 10.44
CA ALA A 204 20.91 -9.29 10.15
C ALA A 204 21.80 -9.31 11.40
N ALA A 205 21.46 -8.52 12.43
CA ALA A 205 22.22 -8.43 13.67
C ALA A 205 21.71 -9.37 14.79
N HIS A 206 20.46 -9.84 14.71
CA HIS A 206 19.78 -10.59 15.78
C HIS A 206 19.19 -11.90 15.27
N GLU A 207 19.86 -12.58 14.33
CA GLU A 207 19.37 -13.83 13.73
C GLU A 207 19.11 -14.95 14.76
N ASP A 208 19.88 -14.97 15.85
CA ASP A 208 19.68 -15.86 17.00
C ASP A 208 18.34 -15.58 17.71
N GLU A 209 18.05 -14.31 18.01
CA GLU A 209 16.82 -13.87 18.66
C GLU A 209 15.60 -14.06 17.74
N ALA A 210 15.80 -13.81 16.45
CA ALA A 210 14.79 -13.97 15.42
C ALA A 210 14.58 -15.46 15.04
N GLU A 211 15.47 -16.36 15.46
CA GLU A 211 15.47 -17.79 15.14
C GLU A 211 15.43 -18.06 13.62
N VAL A 212 16.22 -17.33 12.85
CA VAL A 212 16.30 -17.45 11.38
C VAL A 212 17.75 -17.45 10.90
N ASP A 213 17.96 -17.73 9.62
CA ASP A 213 19.24 -17.56 8.95
C ASP A 213 19.18 -16.33 8.03
N ALA A 214 19.73 -15.21 8.50
CA ALA A 214 19.70 -13.93 7.78
C ALA A 214 20.71 -13.88 6.62
N SER A 215 21.64 -14.85 6.52
CA SER A 215 22.53 -14.98 5.34
C SER A 215 21.78 -15.47 4.09
N ARG A 216 20.62 -16.11 4.30
CA ARG A 216 19.70 -16.60 3.25
C ARG A 216 18.42 -15.77 3.21
N LEU A 217 18.56 -14.47 3.01
CA LEU A 217 17.45 -13.52 3.00
C LEU A 217 16.87 -13.27 1.60
N ALA A 218 15.54 -13.28 1.49
CA ALA A 218 14.79 -12.64 0.41
C ALA A 218 14.03 -11.41 0.91
N VAL A 219 13.61 -10.56 -0.01
CA VAL A 219 12.56 -9.57 0.25
C VAL A 219 11.34 -9.82 -0.62
N GLN A 220 10.16 -9.58 -0.06
CA GLN A 220 8.91 -9.72 -0.77
C GLN A 220 7.99 -8.55 -0.49
N GLY A 221 7.21 -8.16 -1.49
CA GLY A 221 6.16 -7.17 -1.26
C GLY A 221 5.07 -7.15 -2.30
N THR A 222 3.86 -6.79 -1.86
CA THR A 222 2.67 -6.72 -2.70
C THR A 222 2.24 -5.27 -2.90
N SER A 223 2.00 -4.84 -4.14
CA SER A 223 1.50 -3.50 -4.46
C SER A 223 2.43 -2.39 -3.92
N ALA A 224 1.95 -1.56 -2.99
CA ALA A 224 2.73 -0.58 -2.23
C ALA A 224 3.88 -1.24 -1.45
N GLY A 225 3.66 -2.44 -0.89
CA GLY A 225 4.72 -3.22 -0.27
C GLY A 225 5.79 -3.65 -1.27
N GLY A 226 5.44 -3.87 -2.54
CA GLY A 226 6.43 -4.11 -3.60
C GLY A 226 7.32 -2.89 -3.87
N CYS A 227 6.79 -1.67 -3.67
CA CYS A 227 7.60 -0.45 -3.66
C CYS A 227 8.60 -0.46 -2.51
N LEU A 228 8.14 -0.80 -1.30
CA LEU A 228 8.99 -0.84 -0.10
C LEU A 228 10.06 -1.92 -0.21
N ALA A 229 9.72 -3.12 -0.66
CA ALA A 229 10.69 -4.20 -0.88
C ALA A 229 11.81 -3.78 -1.84
N ALA A 230 11.45 -3.19 -2.99
CA ALA A 230 12.43 -2.67 -3.94
C ALA A 230 13.23 -1.48 -3.39
N ALA A 231 12.59 -0.57 -2.65
CA ALA A 231 13.26 0.58 -2.02
C ALA A 231 14.26 0.15 -0.96
N VAL A 232 13.88 -0.76 -0.05
CA VAL A 232 14.76 -1.28 1.00
C VAL A 232 15.93 -2.05 0.39
N THR A 233 15.72 -2.75 -0.72
CA THR A 233 16.82 -3.40 -1.46
C THR A 233 17.84 -2.37 -1.99
N LEU A 234 17.36 -1.23 -2.52
CA LEU A 234 18.23 -0.12 -2.92
C LEU A 234 18.98 0.45 -1.71
N VAL A 235 18.28 0.67 -0.60
CA VAL A 235 18.88 1.15 0.65
C VAL A 235 19.99 0.19 1.12
N ASN A 236 19.74 -1.11 1.12
CA ASN A 236 20.75 -2.11 1.47
C ASN A 236 22.00 -1.97 0.59
N ARG A 237 21.84 -1.95 -0.75
CA ARG A 237 22.97 -1.77 -1.68
C ARG A 237 23.75 -0.49 -1.39
N ASP A 238 23.05 0.59 -1.06
CA ASP A 238 23.65 1.91 -0.89
C ASP A 238 24.29 2.12 0.50
N ARG A 239 23.81 1.43 1.54
CA ARG A 239 24.24 1.64 2.94
C ARG A 239 25.12 0.53 3.52
N ALA A 240 24.84 -0.75 3.27
CA ALA A 240 25.51 -1.85 4.00
C ALA A 240 25.91 -3.05 3.14
N ARG A 241 25.16 -3.35 2.07
CA ARG A 241 25.37 -4.48 1.15
C ARG A 241 25.31 -5.84 1.86
N HIS A 242 24.37 -6.00 2.79
CA HIS A 242 24.07 -7.31 3.35
C HIS A 242 23.66 -8.31 2.25
N PRO A 243 23.95 -9.61 2.42
CA PRO A 243 23.49 -10.65 1.50
C PRO A 243 21.97 -10.60 1.32
N VAL A 244 21.54 -10.70 0.06
CA VAL A 244 20.15 -10.89 -0.32
C VAL A 244 20.13 -11.71 -1.59
N GLN A 245 19.31 -12.76 -1.60
CA GLN A 245 19.29 -13.72 -2.70
C GLN A 245 18.22 -13.40 -3.73
N LEU A 246 17.11 -12.77 -3.32
CA LEU A 246 15.94 -12.63 -4.18
C LEU A 246 15.03 -11.46 -3.78
N GLN A 247 14.42 -10.82 -4.78
CA GLN A 247 13.26 -9.93 -4.64
C GLN A 247 12.02 -10.62 -5.24
N ILE A 248 10.93 -10.71 -4.50
CA ILE A 248 9.64 -11.20 -4.98
C ILE A 248 8.64 -10.05 -4.97
N LEU A 249 8.28 -9.55 -6.15
CA LEU A 249 7.47 -8.34 -6.28
C LEU A 249 6.13 -8.66 -6.94
N GLU A 250 5.05 -8.55 -6.17
CA GLU A 250 3.70 -8.89 -6.60
C GLU A 250 2.91 -7.62 -6.92
N VAL A 251 2.41 -7.51 -8.15
CA VAL A 251 1.68 -6.34 -8.67
C VAL A 251 2.30 -4.99 -8.26
N PRO A 252 3.63 -4.83 -8.34
CA PRO A 252 4.30 -3.75 -7.62
C PRO A 252 4.03 -2.38 -8.24
N VAL A 253 3.99 -1.34 -7.41
CA VAL A 253 4.22 0.04 -7.87
C VAL A 253 5.69 0.38 -7.60
N VAL A 254 6.42 0.79 -8.64
CA VAL A 254 7.85 1.16 -8.52
C VAL A 254 8.18 2.53 -9.12
N ASP A 255 7.18 3.19 -9.72
CA ASP A 255 7.27 4.59 -10.14
C ASP A 255 6.01 5.34 -9.73
N LEU A 256 6.14 6.08 -8.63
CA LEU A 256 5.09 6.94 -8.09
C LEU A 256 4.92 8.23 -8.88
N THR A 257 5.66 8.53 -9.96
CA THR A 257 5.38 9.69 -10.83
C THR A 257 4.13 9.49 -11.70
N GLY A 258 3.68 8.25 -11.84
CA GLY A 258 2.54 7.88 -12.67
C GLY A 258 2.90 7.60 -14.14
N ARG A 259 4.17 7.70 -14.53
CA ARG A 259 4.64 7.49 -15.92
C ARG A 259 4.26 6.12 -16.47
N HIS A 260 4.28 5.09 -15.63
CA HIS A 260 4.04 3.71 -16.02
C HIS A 260 2.60 3.22 -15.73
N ILE A 261 1.67 4.13 -15.48
CA ILE A 261 0.26 3.77 -15.28
C ILE A 261 -0.38 3.40 -16.63
N ASP A 262 -0.99 2.23 -16.71
CA ASP A 262 -1.76 1.78 -17.88
C ASP A 262 -3.26 1.83 -17.57
N LEU A 263 -3.99 2.76 -18.17
CA LEU A 263 -5.43 2.89 -17.93
C LEU A 263 -6.29 1.99 -18.84
N ARG A 264 -5.70 1.27 -19.81
CA ARG A 264 -6.48 0.40 -20.71
C ARG A 264 -7.24 -0.71 -19.96
N PRO A 265 -6.63 -1.41 -18.98
CA PRO A 265 -7.35 -2.34 -18.10
C PRO A 265 -8.55 -1.72 -17.40
N THR A 266 -8.33 -0.55 -16.79
CA THR A 266 -9.36 0.22 -16.09
C THR A 266 -10.53 0.55 -17.03
N TRP A 267 -10.25 0.93 -18.28
CA TRP A 267 -11.28 1.18 -19.29
C TRP A 267 -12.02 -0.07 -19.74
N LYS A 268 -11.35 -1.21 -19.87
CA LYS A 268 -12.01 -2.50 -20.15
C LYS A 268 -12.93 -2.93 -19.02
N MET A 269 -12.59 -2.56 -17.78
CA MET A 269 -13.46 -2.68 -16.61
C MET A 269 -14.51 -1.56 -16.53
N GLY A 270 -14.51 -0.63 -17.49
CA GLY A 270 -15.30 0.61 -17.63
C GLY A 270 -15.37 1.46 -16.37
N VAL A 271 -14.23 1.57 -15.70
CA VAL A 271 -13.99 2.60 -14.68
C VAL A 271 -13.46 3.85 -15.41
N PRO A 272 -14.05 5.04 -15.19
CA PRO A 272 -13.58 6.27 -15.82
C PRO A 272 -12.14 6.66 -15.44
N ALA A 273 -11.32 7.03 -16.43
CA ALA A 273 -9.91 7.38 -16.20
C ALA A 273 -9.69 8.55 -15.22
N PHE A 274 -10.61 9.52 -15.17
CA PHE A 274 -10.44 10.67 -14.27
C PHE A 274 -10.52 10.26 -12.79
N LEU A 275 -11.29 9.22 -12.45
CA LEU A 275 -11.37 8.70 -11.09
C LEU A 275 -10.05 8.06 -10.68
N MET A 276 -9.47 7.23 -11.54
CA MET A 276 -8.14 6.65 -11.28
C MET A 276 -7.05 7.71 -11.17
N ARG A 277 -7.04 8.71 -12.06
CA ARG A 277 -6.07 9.82 -11.98
C ARG A 277 -6.24 10.67 -10.72
N ARG A 278 -7.46 10.79 -10.20
CA ARG A 278 -7.73 11.47 -8.93
C ARG A 278 -7.23 10.62 -7.77
N GLU A 279 -7.47 9.32 -7.80
CA GLU A 279 -7.01 8.41 -6.75
C GLU A 279 -5.50 8.30 -6.71
N LEU A 280 -4.82 8.17 -7.85
CA LEU A 280 -3.34 8.16 -7.89
C LEU A 280 -2.71 9.47 -7.41
N ARG A 281 -3.36 10.62 -7.65
CA ARG A 281 -2.90 11.91 -7.11
C ARG A 281 -3.18 12.05 -5.62
N SER A 282 -4.34 11.55 -5.16
CA SER A 282 -4.59 11.38 -3.74
C SER A 282 -3.47 10.55 -3.15
N ILE A 283 -3.23 9.35 -3.73
CA ILE A 283 -2.01 8.53 -3.72
C ILE A 283 -0.77 9.20 -3.11
N GLN A 284 -0.09 9.83 -4.06
CA GLN A 284 1.12 10.62 -3.94
C GLN A 284 1.01 11.66 -2.83
N ARG A 285 -0.07 12.45 -2.78
CA ARG A 285 -0.19 13.53 -1.78
C ARG A 285 -0.24 13.01 -0.34
N THR A 286 -0.94 11.91 -0.10
CA THR A 286 -1.04 11.34 1.25
C THR A 286 0.28 10.69 1.65
N TYR A 287 0.88 9.90 0.76
CA TYR A 287 2.11 9.16 1.08
C TYR A 287 3.35 10.06 1.13
N LEU A 288 3.56 10.91 0.12
CA LEU A 288 4.80 11.67 -0.05
C LEU A 288 4.79 13.01 0.71
N GLY A 289 3.61 13.58 0.95
CA GLY A 289 3.47 14.97 1.45
C GLY A 289 3.76 16.01 0.37
N ASP A 290 4.92 15.90 -0.27
CA ASP A 290 5.31 16.63 -1.47
C ASP A 290 5.43 15.68 -2.67
N ILE A 291 4.66 15.94 -3.73
CA ILE A 291 4.62 15.11 -4.94
C ILE A 291 5.96 15.15 -5.68
N ALA A 292 6.77 16.21 -5.53
CA ALA A 292 8.08 16.28 -6.19
C ALA A 292 9.00 15.12 -5.76
N ARG A 293 8.86 14.66 -4.51
CA ARG A 293 9.57 13.52 -3.94
C ARG A 293 9.28 12.20 -4.64
N ALA A 294 8.22 12.11 -5.45
CA ALA A 294 7.98 10.94 -6.32
C ALA A 294 9.13 10.65 -7.29
N ARG A 295 10.05 11.61 -7.51
CA ARG A 295 11.23 11.42 -8.34
C ARG A 295 12.43 10.84 -7.59
N GLU A 296 12.40 10.81 -6.26
CA GLU A 296 13.46 10.23 -5.43
C GLU A 296 13.53 8.70 -5.62
N ALA A 297 14.74 8.15 -5.54
CA ALA A 297 15.00 6.75 -5.81
C ALA A 297 14.29 5.81 -4.82
N TYR A 298 14.18 6.17 -3.54
CA TYR A 298 13.52 5.33 -2.54
C TYR A 298 11.99 5.48 -2.52
N ALA A 299 11.46 6.57 -3.08
CA ALA A 299 10.02 6.71 -3.34
C ALA A 299 9.59 5.97 -4.61
N SER A 300 10.44 5.99 -5.63
CA SER A 300 10.22 5.34 -6.93
C SER A 300 11.45 4.53 -7.32
N PRO A 301 11.57 3.27 -6.87
CA PRO A 301 12.74 2.42 -7.12
C PRO A 301 13.14 2.28 -8.59
N LEU A 302 12.18 2.37 -9.52
CA LEU A 302 12.47 2.37 -10.96
C LEU A 302 13.34 3.56 -11.41
N ARG A 303 13.37 4.63 -10.63
CA ARG A 303 14.08 5.89 -10.93
C ARG A 303 15.46 5.98 -10.30
N ALA A 304 15.94 4.92 -9.63
CA ALA A 304 17.32 4.87 -9.15
C ALA A 304 18.30 5.11 -10.30
N ALA A 305 19.41 5.80 -10.02
CA ALA A 305 20.43 6.11 -11.02
C ALA A 305 21.09 4.85 -11.61
N SER A 306 21.13 3.77 -10.83
CA SER A 306 21.59 2.45 -11.25
C SER A 306 20.78 1.37 -10.52
N HIS A 307 20.65 0.21 -11.17
CA HIS A 307 20.11 -1.03 -10.59
C HIS A 307 21.17 -2.13 -10.51
N ALA A 308 22.44 -1.82 -10.80
CA ALA A 308 23.53 -2.79 -10.75
C ALA A 308 23.77 -3.25 -9.31
N GLY A 309 24.12 -4.53 -9.16
CA GLY A 309 24.39 -5.14 -7.85
C GLY A 309 23.15 -5.37 -6.99
N LEU A 310 21.93 -5.22 -7.55
CA LEU A 310 20.72 -5.67 -6.88
C LEU A 310 20.55 -7.20 -7.05
N PRO A 311 19.89 -7.88 -6.10
CA PRO A 311 19.60 -9.31 -6.22
C PRO A 311 18.64 -9.61 -7.37
N PRO A 312 18.65 -10.86 -7.88
CA PRO A 312 17.65 -11.35 -8.82
C PRO A 312 16.21 -11.03 -8.40
N ALA A 313 15.33 -10.88 -9.38
CA ALA A 313 13.92 -10.56 -9.11
C ALA A 313 12.93 -11.48 -9.83
N VAL A 314 11.92 -11.93 -9.09
CA VAL A 314 10.70 -12.55 -9.61
C VAL A 314 9.57 -11.54 -9.48
N ILE A 315 9.01 -11.10 -10.62
CA ILE A 315 7.98 -10.07 -10.66
C ILE A 315 6.70 -10.66 -11.24
N LEU A 316 5.61 -10.60 -10.49
CA LEU A 316 4.30 -11.08 -10.91
C LEU A 316 3.38 -9.88 -11.17
N THR A 317 2.65 -9.90 -12.30
CA THR A 317 1.73 -8.82 -12.70
C THR A 317 0.38 -9.38 -13.14
N ALA A 318 -0.67 -8.57 -13.05
CA ALA A 318 -2.02 -8.94 -13.47
C ALA A 318 -2.42 -8.25 -14.78
N GLU A 319 -3.11 -8.95 -15.69
CA GLU A 319 -3.58 -8.38 -16.97
C GLU A 319 -4.51 -7.19 -16.74
N TYR A 320 -5.42 -7.29 -15.76
CA TYR A 320 -6.39 -6.26 -15.43
C TYR A 320 -5.95 -5.33 -14.29
N ASP A 321 -4.68 -4.94 -14.30
CA ASP A 321 -4.09 -4.03 -13.33
C ASP A 321 -3.51 -2.77 -14.00
N ALA A 322 -3.82 -1.59 -13.44
CA ALA A 322 -3.27 -0.32 -13.90
C ALA A 322 -1.75 -0.20 -13.64
N LEU A 323 -1.23 -0.97 -12.68
CA LEU A 323 0.18 -1.01 -12.31
C LEU A 323 0.99 -2.02 -13.11
N ARG A 324 0.38 -2.86 -13.97
CA ARG A 324 1.06 -3.94 -14.68
C ARG A 324 2.36 -3.55 -15.42
N ARG A 325 2.42 -2.32 -15.96
CA ARG A 325 3.61 -1.81 -16.67
C ARG A 325 4.75 -1.39 -15.72
N ASN A 326 4.48 -1.13 -14.44
CA ASN A 326 5.53 -0.89 -13.44
C ASN A 326 6.41 -2.13 -13.32
N GLY A 327 5.80 -3.32 -13.14
CA GLY A 327 6.54 -4.57 -13.03
C GLY A 327 7.41 -4.86 -14.26
N SER A 328 6.84 -4.77 -15.47
CA SER A 328 7.60 -4.98 -16.71
C SER A 328 8.72 -3.94 -16.91
N ALA A 329 8.49 -2.69 -16.52
CA ALA A 329 9.50 -1.64 -16.61
C ALA A 329 10.65 -1.88 -15.61
N TYR A 330 10.35 -2.32 -14.39
CA TYR A 330 11.36 -2.65 -13.39
C TYR A 330 12.22 -3.83 -13.81
N ALA A 331 11.60 -4.91 -14.28
CA ALA A 331 12.33 -6.07 -14.83
C ALA A 331 13.26 -5.66 -15.98
N THR A 332 12.81 -4.74 -16.84
CA THR A 332 13.63 -4.20 -17.93
C THR A 332 14.81 -3.38 -17.40
N ALA A 333 14.59 -2.54 -16.38
CA ALA A 333 15.66 -1.77 -15.75
C ALA A 333 16.71 -2.67 -15.09
N LEU A 334 16.28 -3.67 -14.32
CA LEU A 334 17.16 -4.67 -13.69
C LEU A 334 18.01 -5.40 -14.72
N ARG A 335 17.39 -5.95 -15.78
CA ARG A 335 18.11 -6.67 -16.84
C ARG A 335 19.12 -5.79 -17.57
N ARG A 336 18.78 -4.52 -17.83
CA ARG A 336 19.72 -3.55 -18.43
C ARG A 336 20.93 -3.28 -17.54
N ALA A 337 20.78 -3.42 -16.23
CA ALA A 337 21.85 -3.29 -15.26
C ALA A 337 22.59 -4.62 -14.97
N GLY A 338 22.32 -5.68 -15.73
CA GLY A 338 22.94 -6.99 -15.56
C GLY A 338 22.33 -7.86 -14.45
N VAL A 339 21.19 -7.46 -13.87
CA VAL A 339 20.51 -8.22 -12.81
C VAL A 339 19.50 -9.21 -13.43
N PRO A 340 19.56 -10.51 -13.09
CA PRO A 340 18.55 -11.47 -13.54
C PRO A 340 17.15 -11.08 -13.06
N ALA A 341 16.20 -10.92 -13.98
CA ALA A 341 14.83 -10.60 -13.61
C ALA A 341 13.79 -11.24 -14.55
N SER A 342 12.81 -11.92 -13.96
CA SER A 342 11.62 -12.42 -14.62
C SER A 342 10.42 -11.52 -14.35
N ALA A 343 9.55 -11.36 -15.35
CA ALA A 343 8.27 -10.66 -15.19
C ALA A 343 7.18 -11.47 -15.88
N SER A 344 6.30 -12.08 -15.07
CA SER A 344 5.21 -12.92 -15.55
C SER A 344 3.89 -12.17 -15.39
N GLN A 345 3.06 -12.21 -16.44
CA GLN A 345 1.71 -11.64 -16.39
C GLN A 345 0.66 -12.75 -16.33
N TYR A 346 -0.14 -12.73 -15.27
CA TYR A 346 -1.32 -13.57 -15.15
C TYR A 346 -2.49 -12.94 -15.90
N THR A 347 -3.07 -13.68 -16.84
CA THR A 347 -4.19 -13.24 -17.67
C THR A 347 -5.53 -13.43 -16.96
N GLY A 348 -6.49 -12.57 -17.26
CA GLY A 348 -7.85 -12.66 -16.71
C GLY A 348 -8.02 -12.22 -15.25
N VAL A 349 -6.93 -11.86 -14.56
CA VAL A 349 -6.94 -11.48 -13.13
C VAL A 349 -6.71 -9.99 -12.89
N THR A 350 -7.11 -9.50 -11.72
CA THR A 350 -6.95 -8.10 -11.28
C THR A 350 -5.80 -7.94 -10.28
N HIS A 351 -5.55 -6.71 -9.86
CA HIS A 351 -4.51 -6.34 -8.88
C HIS A 351 -4.57 -7.15 -7.57
N ASP A 352 -5.76 -7.48 -7.10
CA ASP A 352 -5.99 -8.11 -5.80
C ASP A 352 -5.86 -9.64 -5.82
N ILE A 353 -5.35 -10.22 -6.92
CA ILE A 353 -5.25 -11.67 -7.12
C ILE A 353 -4.64 -12.47 -5.96
N PRO A 354 -3.66 -11.98 -5.17
CA PRO A 354 -3.11 -12.75 -4.05
C PRO A 354 -4.13 -13.11 -2.97
N ILE A 355 -5.28 -12.42 -2.92
CA ILE A 355 -6.34 -12.65 -1.92
C ILE A 355 -7.26 -13.82 -2.31
N PHE A 356 -7.38 -14.14 -3.61
CA PHE A 356 -8.47 -14.97 -4.14
C PHE A 356 -8.18 -16.48 -4.17
N THR A 357 -7.32 -16.98 -3.27
CA THR A 357 -6.83 -18.37 -3.28
C THR A 357 -7.93 -19.42 -3.06
N GLY A 358 -8.99 -19.06 -2.32
CA GLY A 358 -10.17 -19.92 -2.12
C GLY A 358 -11.09 -19.99 -3.33
N ALA A 359 -11.08 -18.95 -4.18
CA ALA A 359 -12.03 -18.83 -5.28
C ALA A 359 -11.43 -19.08 -6.68
N LEU A 360 -10.15 -18.80 -6.89
CA LEU A 360 -9.54 -18.78 -8.24
C LEU A 360 -8.33 -19.72 -8.35
N ALA A 361 -8.33 -20.56 -9.38
CA ALA A 361 -7.17 -21.40 -9.71
C ALA A 361 -5.93 -20.55 -10.05
N ALA A 362 -6.13 -19.43 -10.75
CA ALA A 362 -5.05 -18.49 -11.06
C ALA A 362 -4.41 -17.88 -9.79
N ALA A 363 -5.17 -17.66 -8.72
CA ALA A 363 -4.64 -17.17 -7.44
C ALA A 363 -3.79 -18.24 -6.73
N ARG A 364 -4.21 -19.51 -6.81
CA ARG A 364 -3.42 -20.63 -6.27
C ARG A 364 -2.13 -20.86 -7.05
N LEU A 365 -2.17 -20.71 -8.38
CA LEU A 365 -0.96 -20.75 -9.21
C LEU A 365 -0.04 -19.58 -8.93
N TRP A 366 -0.59 -18.38 -8.72
CA TRP A 366 0.17 -17.21 -8.28
C TRP A 366 0.88 -17.46 -6.95
N GLU A 367 0.17 -17.99 -5.96
CA GLU A 367 0.75 -18.37 -4.68
C GLU A 367 1.81 -19.47 -4.83
N ALA A 368 1.58 -20.46 -5.68
CA ALA A 368 2.55 -21.52 -5.96
C ALA A 368 3.85 -20.97 -6.57
N ASP A 369 3.79 -20.00 -7.49
CA ASP A 369 4.97 -19.34 -8.07
C ASP A 369 5.75 -18.57 -7.00
N VAL A 370 5.06 -17.88 -6.08
CA VAL A 370 5.70 -17.20 -4.94
C VAL A 370 6.36 -18.21 -4.00
N VAL A 371 5.68 -19.30 -3.65
CA VAL A 371 6.22 -20.37 -2.79
C VAL A 371 7.42 -21.04 -3.45
N TRP A 372 7.36 -21.30 -4.76
CA TRP A 372 8.48 -21.83 -5.52
C TRP A 372 9.70 -20.90 -5.45
N ALA A 373 9.48 -19.59 -5.66
CA ALA A 373 10.53 -18.58 -5.58
C ALA A 373 11.13 -18.49 -4.16
N LEU A 374 10.33 -18.62 -3.10
CA LEU A 374 10.82 -18.68 -1.72
C LEU A 374 11.68 -19.93 -1.47
N ARG A 375 11.27 -21.10 -1.99
CA ARG A 375 12.00 -22.36 -1.78
C ARG A 375 13.42 -22.33 -2.35
N THR A 376 13.73 -21.46 -3.32
CA THR A 376 15.10 -21.34 -3.84
C THR A 376 16.10 -20.84 -2.79
N LEU A 377 15.62 -20.29 -1.66
CA LEU A 377 16.47 -19.87 -0.54
C LEU A 377 17.11 -21.03 0.23
N HIS A 378 16.56 -22.25 0.15
CA HIS A 378 17.12 -23.41 0.84
C HIS A 378 18.46 -23.88 0.27
N GLY A 379 18.87 -23.35 -0.89
CA GLY A 379 19.92 -23.94 -1.73
C GLY A 379 19.34 -25.05 -2.60
N ASN A 380 19.78 -25.12 -3.86
CA ASN A 380 19.52 -26.27 -4.73
C ASN A 380 20.43 -27.43 -4.38
#